data_AF-X1GJA4-F1
#
_entry.id   AF-X1GJA4-F1
#
_cell.length_a   1.000
_cell.length_b   1.000
_cell.length_c   1.000
_cell.angle_alpha   90.00
_cell.angle_beta   90.00
_cell.angle_gamma   90.00
#
_symmetry.space_group_name_H-M   'P 1'
#
loop_
_entity.id
_entity.type
_entity.pdbx_description
1 polymer ?
#
loop_
_entity_poly.entity_id
_entity_poly.type
_entity_poly.pdbx_seq_one_letter_code
_entity_poly.pdbx_strand_id
1 'polypeptide(L)'
;MDEQQVAEVPQEASESLVLLEGFRDLVGERYGYFLGRKIKAKQMNEETAEERKAVSDIRKTISESIPDWIENANVKEYNAQKEALKDADAERKKVQAPFRKEIEPLAKAVKYMDSTAIPDALKELGAEPTPRFSLSDYVKEAIAAQ
;
A
#
# COMPACT_ATOMS: atom_id res chain seq x y z
N MET A 1 -30.22 -23.10 45.75
CA MET A 1 -29.96 -23.24 44.31
C MET A 1 -30.24 -21.88 43.75
N ASP A 2 -29.18 -21.10 43.52
CA ASP A 2 -29.32 -19.74 43.03
C ASP A 2 -29.79 -19.80 41.57
N GLU A 3 -31.01 -19.34 41.36
CA GLU A 3 -31.58 -19.13 40.03
C GLU A 3 -30.70 -18.08 39.33
N GLN A 4 -29.91 -18.53 38.37
CA GLN A 4 -29.21 -17.65 37.45
C GLN A 4 -30.27 -16.84 36.69
N GLN A 5 -30.43 -15.58 37.08
CA GLN A 5 -31.15 -14.59 36.28
C GLN A 5 -30.47 -14.54 34.91
N VAL A 6 -31.10 -15.16 33.91
CA VAL A 6 -30.74 -15.01 32.51
C VAL A 6 -31.07 -13.56 32.18
N ALA A 7 -30.05 -12.70 32.23
CA ALA A 7 -30.17 -11.31 31.82
C ALA A 7 -30.56 -11.30 30.34
N GLU A 8 -31.83 -10.97 30.05
CA GLU A 8 -32.30 -10.71 28.69
C GLU A 8 -31.50 -9.52 28.16
N VAL A 9 -30.52 -9.80 27.30
CA VAL A 9 -29.81 -8.76 26.56
C VAL A 9 -30.85 -8.04 25.69
N PRO A 10 -31.01 -6.70 25.81
CA PRO A 10 -31.92 -5.96 24.95
C PRO A 10 -31.59 -6.23 23.48
N GLN A 11 -32.59 -6.45 22.63
CA GLN A 11 -32.39 -6.80 21.21
C GLN A 11 -31.47 -5.79 20.50
N GLU A 12 -31.56 -4.51 20.83
CA GLU A 12 -30.69 -3.43 20.32
C GLU A 12 -29.20 -3.62 20.68
N ALA A 13 -28.91 -4.17 21.87
CA ALA A 13 -27.54 -4.49 22.28
C ALA A 13 -27.01 -5.73 21.54
N SER A 14 -27.89 -6.66 21.14
CA SER A 14 -27.47 -7.82 20.34
C SER A 14 -27.18 -7.44 18.88
N GLU A 15 -27.98 -6.55 18.29
CA GLU A 15 -27.80 -6.08 16.91
C GLU A 15 -26.53 -5.23 16.76
N SER A 16 -26.26 -4.34 17.72
CA SER A 16 -25.03 -3.54 17.72
C SER A 16 -23.76 -4.39 17.90
N LEU A 17 -23.81 -5.46 18.70
CA LEU A 17 -22.68 -6.40 18.83
C LEU A 17 -22.40 -7.12 17.50
N VAL A 18 -23.43 -7.59 16.80
CA VAL A 18 -23.27 -8.23 15.48
C VAL A 18 -22.66 -7.26 14.46
N LEU A 19 -23.11 -6.00 14.44
CA LEU A 19 -22.53 -4.97 13.56
C LEU A 19 -21.05 -4.68 13.90
N LEU A 20 -20.70 -4.67 15.19
CA LEU A 20 -19.32 -4.47 15.64
C LEU A 20 -18.43 -5.66 15.29
N GLU A 21 -18.92 -6.89 15.38
CA GLU A 21 -18.22 -8.09 14.93
C GLU A 21 -17.97 -8.04 13.42
N GLY A 22 -19.00 -7.72 12.63
CA GLY A 22 -18.84 -7.54 11.17
C GLY A 22 -17.85 -6.44 10.81
N PHE A 23 -17.87 -5.30 11.53
CA PHE A 23 -16.90 -4.24 11.34
C PHE A 23 -15.47 -4.68 11.69
N ARG A 24 -15.30 -5.44 12.77
CA ARG A 24 -14.00 -6.01 13.15
C ARG A 24 -13.46 -6.93 12.06
N ASP A 25 -14.29 -7.80 11.51
CA ASP A 25 -13.91 -8.73 10.45
C ASP A 25 -13.52 -7.97 9.18
N LEU A 26 -14.29 -6.94 8.82
CA LEU A 26 -13.99 -6.03 7.71
C LEU A 26 -12.60 -5.37 7.87
N VAL A 27 -12.31 -4.84 9.05
CA VAL A 27 -10.99 -4.24 9.36
C VAL A 27 -9.89 -5.31 9.29
N GLY A 28 -10.16 -6.52 9.78
CA GLY A 28 -9.26 -7.68 9.70
C GLY A 28 -8.91 -8.05 8.26
N GLU A 29 -9.91 -8.15 7.38
CA GLU A 29 -9.73 -8.41 5.96
C GLU A 29 -8.90 -7.33 5.27
N ARG A 30 -9.22 -6.05 5.55
CA ARG A 30 -8.45 -4.92 5.03
C ARG A 30 -6.98 -5.03 5.43
N TYR A 31 -6.70 -5.40 6.69
CA TYR A 31 -5.34 -5.59 7.17
C TYR A 31 -4.65 -6.79 6.49
N GLY A 32 -5.37 -7.88 6.27
CA GLY A 32 -4.90 -9.03 5.51
C GLY A 32 -4.47 -8.66 4.09
N TYR A 33 -5.30 -7.94 3.34
CA TYR A 33 -4.95 -7.46 2.00
C TYR A 33 -3.76 -6.49 2.01
N PHE A 34 -3.71 -5.60 2.99
CA PHE A 34 -2.59 -4.67 3.15
C PHE A 34 -1.26 -5.39 3.42
N LEU A 35 -1.26 -6.37 4.32
CA LEU A 35 -0.07 -7.18 4.61
C LEU A 35 0.34 -8.04 3.41
N GLY A 36 -0.61 -8.71 2.76
CA GLY A 36 -0.34 -9.48 1.54
C GLY A 36 0.32 -8.63 0.47
N ARG A 37 -0.19 -7.42 0.25
CA ARG A 37 0.43 -6.44 -0.67
C ARG A 37 1.85 -6.08 -0.24
N LYS A 38 2.10 -5.83 1.04
CA LYS A 38 3.44 -5.49 1.54
C LYS A 38 4.44 -6.64 1.35
N ILE A 39 4.04 -7.87 1.61
CA ILE A 39 4.89 -9.06 1.43
C ILE A 39 5.25 -9.21 -0.05
N LYS A 40 4.26 -9.15 -0.95
CA LYS A 40 4.50 -9.24 -2.41
C LYS A 40 5.35 -8.10 -2.94
N ALA A 41 5.15 -6.88 -2.43
CA ALA A 41 6.00 -5.74 -2.79
C ALA A 41 7.45 -5.91 -2.30
N LYS A 42 7.65 -6.51 -1.12
CA LYS A 42 8.98 -6.84 -0.62
C LYS A 42 9.67 -7.88 -1.50
N GLN A 43 8.97 -8.97 -1.84
CA GLN A 43 9.48 -10.00 -2.75
C GLN A 43 9.87 -9.42 -4.11
N MET A 44 8.99 -8.60 -4.71
CA MET A 44 9.30 -7.90 -5.96
C MET A 44 10.56 -7.04 -5.85
N ASN A 45 10.76 -6.35 -4.72
CA ASN A 45 11.93 -5.50 -4.53
C ASN A 45 13.23 -6.29 -4.39
N GLU A 46 13.19 -7.45 -3.74
CA GLU A 46 14.33 -8.36 -3.58
C GLU A 46 14.69 -9.01 -4.91
N GLU A 47 13.69 -9.53 -5.63
CA GLU A 47 13.91 -10.23 -6.90
C GLU A 47 14.28 -9.29 -8.05
N THR A 48 13.86 -8.03 -8.01
CA THR A 48 14.19 -7.04 -9.06
C THR A 48 15.38 -6.16 -8.69
N ALA A 49 16.16 -6.54 -7.67
CA ALA A 49 17.23 -5.71 -7.13
C ALA A 49 18.34 -5.48 -8.16
N GLU A 50 18.70 -6.50 -8.93
CA GLU A 50 19.77 -6.43 -9.94
C GLU A 50 19.37 -5.54 -11.12
N GLU A 51 18.17 -5.71 -11.67
CA GLU A 51 17.64 -4.92 -12.79
C GLU A 51 17.41 -3.47 -12.35
N ARG A 52 16.98 -3.25 -11.10
CA ARG A 52 16.89 -1.90 -10.54
C ARG A 52 18.26 -1.24 -10.42
N LYS A 53 19.28 -1.99 -10.00
CA LYS A 53 20.65 -1.49 -9.92
C LYS A 53 21.18 -1.15 -11.31
N ALA A 54 21.00 -2.02 -12.30
CA ALA A 54 21.38 -1.76 -13.69
C ALA A 54 20.74 -0.47 -14.24
N VAL A 55 19.44 -0.27 -14.04
CA VAL A 55 18.76 0.98 -14.43
C VAL A 55 19.33 2.19 -13.68
N SER A 56 19.61 2.04 -12.37
CA SER A 56 20.17 3.11 -11.55
C SER A 56 21.57 3.52 -12.02
N ASP A 57 22.42 2.54 -12.33
CA ASP A 57 23.79 2.76 -12.78
C ASP A 57 23.80 3.48 -14.14
N ILE A 58 22.95 3.08 -15.09
CA ILE A 58 22.79 3.78 -16.38
C ILE A 58 22.33 5.24 -16.17
N ARG A 59 21.36 5.48 -15.28
CA ARG A 59 20.89 6.85 -14.98
C ARG A 59 21.97 7.71 -14.35
N LYS A 60 22.80 7.12 -13.49
CA LYS A 60 23.94 7.79 -12.88
C LYS A 60 24.97 8.17 -13.94
N THR A 61 25.35 7.23 -14.81
CA THR A 61 26.25 7.48 -15.94
C THR A 61 25.71 8.60 -16.84
N ILE A 62 24.43 8.57 -17.19
CA ILE A 62 23.80 9.66 -17.97
C ILE A 62 23.93 10.99 -17.24
N SER A 63 23.62 11.03 -15.94
CA SER A 63 23.64 12.28 -15.16
C SER A 63 25.05 12.87 -15.03
N GLU A 64 26.06 12.00 -14.87
CA GLU A 64 27.46 12.40 -14.74
C GLU A 64 28.08 12.82 -16.08
N SER A 65 27.69 12.19 -17.19
CA SER A 65 28.24 12.46 -18.53
C SER A 65 27.48 13.55 -19.31
N ILE A 66 26.33 14.03 -18.83
CA ILE A 66 25.56 15.11 -19.48
C ILE A 66 26.42 16.38 -19.73
N PRO A 67 27.20 16.90 -18.76
CA PRO A 67 28.05 18.07 -18.99
C PRO A 67 29.02 17.85 -20.15
N ASP A 68 29.73 16.72 -20.16
CA ASP A 68 30.70 16.37 -21.20
C ASP A 68 30.03 16.23 -22.58
N TRP A 69 28.81 15.67 -22.63
CA TRP A 69 28.07 15.54 -23.88
C TRP A 69 27.55 16.88 -24.41
N ILE A 70 27.24 17.82 -23.52
CA ILE A 70 26.86 19.19 -23.90
C ILE A 70 28.08 19.92 -24.47
N GLU A 71 29.24 19.83 -23.81
CA GLU A 71 30.47 20.49 -24.24
C GLU A 71 30.99 19.94 -25.57
N ASN A 72 30.95 18.62 -25.74
CA ASN A 72 31.48 17.94 -26.93
C ASN A 72 30.42 17.68 -28.02
N ALA A 73 29.19 18.16 -27.83
CA ALA A 73 28.03 17.88 -28.69
C ALA A 73 27.85 16.37 -29.03
N ASN A 74 28.13 15.49 -28.06
CA ASN A 74 28.15 14.04 -28.26
C ASN A 74 26.75 13.41 -28.16
N VAL A 75 25.89 13.77 -29.12
CA VAL A 75 24.50 13.32 -29.20
C VAL A 75 24.39 11.81 -29.45
N LYS A 76 25.42 11.19 -30.06
CA LYS A 76 25.43 9.75 -30.37
C LYS A 76 25.49 8.90 -29.09
N GLU A 77 26.43 9.22 -28.20
CA GLU A 77 26.57 8.51 -26.92
C GLU A 77 25.36 8.73 -26.01
N TYR A 78 24.85 9.96 -25.94
CA TYR A 78 23.62 10.25 -25.21
C TYR A 78 22.44 9.38 -25.68
N ASN A 79 22.22 9.29 -27.00
CA ASN A 79 21.16 8.46 -27.55
C ASN A 79 21.40 6.96 -27.30
N ALA A 80 22.65 6.49 -27.38
CA ALA A 80 22.98 5.10 -27.08
C ALA A 80 22.67 4.74 -25.62
N GLN A 81 23.04 5.60 -24.67
CA GLN A 81 22.73 5.41 -23.25
C GLN A 81 21.22 5.51 -22.97
N LYS A 82 20.51 6.37 -23.70
CA LYS A 82 19.06 6.48 -23.62
C LYS A 82 18.34 5.22 -24.13
N GLU A 83 18.82 4.60 -25.21
CA GLU A 83 18.27 3.32 -25.67
C GLU A 83 18.62 2.18 -24.69
N ALA A 84 19.86 2.11 -24.19
CA ALA A 84 20.24 1.16 -23.15
C ALA A 84 19.37 1.29 -21.89
N LEU A 85 19.02 2.52 -21.50
CA LEU A 85 18.09 2.78 -20.40
C LEU A 85 16.69 2.23 -20.68
N LYS A 86 16.18 2.40 -21.90
CA LYS A 86 14.85 1.87 -22.29
C LYS A 86 14.84 0.34 -22.26
N ASP A 87 15.89 -0.30 -22.75
CA ASP A 87 16.00 -1.76 -22.77
C ASP A 87 16.06 -2.32 -21.35
N ALA A 88 16.89 -1.73 -20.48
CA ALA A 88 16.97 -2.09 -19.07
C ALA A 88 15.65 -1.85 -18.32
N ASP A 89 14.95 -0.75 -18.59
CA ASP A 89 13.63 -0.49 -18.02
C ASP A 89 12.58 -1.49 -18.53
N ALA A 90 12.67 -1.95 -19.78
CA ALA A 90 11.77 -2.96 -20.35
C ALA A 90 12.00 -4.34 -19.73
N GLU A 91 13.26 -4.74 -19.53
CA GLU A 91 13.63 -5.97 -18.83
C GLU A 91 13.12 -5.95 -17.38
N ARG A 92 13.40 -4.89 -16.63
CA ARG A 92 12.87 -4.71 -15.27
C ARG A 92 11.34 -4.82 -15.23
N LYS A 93 10.64 -4.25 -16.21
CA LYS A 93 9.17 -4.32 -16.30
C LYS A 93 8.67 -5.74 -16.55
N LYS A 94 9.38 -6.55 -17.34
CA LYS A 94 9.04 -7.97 -17.57
C LYS A 94 9.15 -8.77 -16.28
N VAL A 95 10.22 -8.59 -15.52
CA VAL A 95 10.43 -9.27 -14.23
C VAL A 95 9.42 -8.78 -13.18
N GLN A 96 9.06 -7.50 -13.18
CA GLN A 96 8.04 -6.95 -12.27
C GLN A 96 6.59 -7.36 -12.62
N ALA A 97 6.31 -7.69 -13.88
CA ALA A 97 4.95 -7.95 -14.35
C ALA A 97 4.18 -9.02 -13.53
N PRO A 98 4.72 -10.21 -13.21
CA PRO A 98 4.01 -11.19 -12.38
C PRO A 98 3.65 -10.64 -11.00
N PHE A 99 4.58 -9.98 -10.32
CA PHE A 99 4.32 -9.36 -9.01
C PHE A 99 3.24 -8.29 -9.08
N ARG A 100 3.25 -7.45 -10.12
CA ARG A 100 2.23 -6.42 -10.29
C ARG A 100 0.84 -7.00 -10.48
N LYS A 101 0.71 -8.11 -11.21
CA LYS A 101 -0.58 -8.81 -11.37
C LYS A 101 -1.15 -9.31 -10.05
N GLU A 102 -0.30 -9.71 -9.10
CA GLU A 102 -0.73 -10.13 -7.76
C GLU A 102 -0.98 -8.94 -6.81
N ILE A 103 -0.17 -7.88 -6.91
CA ILE A 103 -0.28 -6.69 -6.06
C ILE A 103 -1.51 -5.84 -6.43
N GLU A 104 -1.84 -5.73 -7.71
CA GLU A 104 -2.93 -4.89 -8.21
C GLU A 104 -4.30 -5.21 -7.58
N PRO A 105 -4.78 -6.48 -7.56
CA PRO A 105 -6.07 -6.79 -6.93
C PRO A 105 -6.05 -6.51 -5.43
N LEU A 106 -4.94 -6.78 -4.73
CA LEU A 106 -4.81 -6.46 -3.30
C LEU A 106 -4.87 -4.94 -3.06
N ALA A 107 -4.25 -4.14 -3.92
CA ALA A 107 -4.32 -2.69 -3.84
C ALA A 107 -5.73 -2.15 -4.11
N LYS A 108 -6.44 -2.74 -5.09
CA LYS A 108 -7.85 -2.40 -5.37
C LYS A 108 -8.76 -2.78 -4.19
N ALA A 109 -8.54 -3.94 -3.58
CA ALA A 109 -9.29 -4.37 -2.40
C ALA A 109 -9.08 -3.40 -1.23
N VAL A 110 -7.84 -3.06 -0.87
CA VAL A 110 -7.56 -2.07 0.18
C VAL A 110 -8.21 -0.73 -0.13
N LYS A 111 -8.13 -0.25 -1.38
CA LYS A 111 -8.76 1.00 -1.79
C LYS A 111 -10.28 0.96 -1.60
N TYR A 112 -10.93 -0.11 -2.03
CA TYR A 112 -12.37 -0.30 -1.88
C TYR A 112 -12.79 -0.32 -0.40
N MET A 113 -12.02 -1.01 0.44
CA MET A 113 -12.25 -1.06 1.88
C MET A 113 -12.14 0.33 2.50
N ASP A 114 -11.08 1.07 2.16
CA ASP A 114 -10.82 2.41 2.71
C ASP A 114 -11.81 3.47 2.19
N SER A 115 -12.33 3.34 0.96
CA SER A 115 -13.20 4.35 0.35
C SER A 115 -14.70 4.09 0.50
N THR A 116 -15.10 2.84 0.67
CA THR A 116 -16.51 2.43 0.55
C THR A 116 -16.93 1.55 1.71
N ALA A 117 -16.35 0.36 1.84
CA ALA A 117 -16.86 -0.63 2.79
C ALA A 117 -16.74 -0.17 4.26
N ILE A 118 -15.57 0.32 4.68
CA ILE A 118 -15.36 0.80 6.06
C ILE A 118 -16.20 2.06 6.34
N PRO A 119 -16.20 3.10 5.47
CA PRO A 119 -17.07 4.25 5.64
C PRO A 119 -18.57 3.90 5.75
N ASP A 120 -19.07 2.96 4.95
CA ASP A 120 -20.47 2.58 4.98
C ASP A 120 -20.81 1.78 6.25
N ALA A 121 -19.94 0.85 6.67
CA ALA A 121 -20.09 0.13 7.95
C ALA A 121 -20.03 1.08 9.16
N LEU A 122 -19.23 2.15 9.10
CA LEU A 122 -19.21 3.18 10.16
C LEU A 122 -20.54 3.93 10.26
N LYS A 123 -21.18 4.24 9.12
CA LYS A 123 -22.51 4.87 9.12
C LYS A 123 -23.57 3.96 9.74
N GLU A 124 -23.52 2.65 9.46
CA GLU A 124 -24.41 1.66 10.08
C GLU A 124 -24.23 1.59 11.60
N LEU A 125 -23.00 1.79 12.09
CA LEU A 125 -22.69 1.92 13.52
C LEU A 125 -23.04 3.29 14.12
N GLY A 126 -23.63 4.21 13.35
CA GLY A 126 -23.99 5.55 13.80
C GLY A 126 -22.80 6.53 13.90
N ALA A 127 -21.64 6.17 13.36
CA ALA A 127 -20.46 7.02 13.32
C ALA A 127 -20.28 7.65 11.93
N GLU A 128 -20.50 8.96 11.81
CA GLU A 128 -20.23 9.65 10.55
C GLU A 128 -18.71 9.79 10.31
N PRO A 129 -18.18 9.31 9.17
CA PRO A 129 -16.77 9.46 8.84
C PRO A 129 -16.45 10.93 8.55
N THR A 130 -15.91 11.62 9.56
CA THR A 130 -15.49 13.01 9.48
C THR A 130 -13.97 13.11 9.28
N PRO A 131 -13.49 14.01 8.40
CA PRO A 131 -12.06 14.22 8.23
C PRO A 131 -11.48 14.79 9.53
N ARG A 132 -10.48 14.09 10.09
CA ARG A 132 -9.71 14.59 11.23
C ARG A 132 -8.46 15.30 10.72
N PHE A 133 -8.36 16.60 10.98
CA PHE A 133 -7.18 17.41 10.68
C PHE A 133 -6.12 17.36 11.79
N SER A 134 -6.44 16.76 12.93
CA SER A 134 -5.55 16.59 14.07
C SER A 134 -5.29 15.11 14.36
N LEU A 135 -4.06 14.79 14.76
CA LEU A 135 -3.71 13.48 15.31
C LEU A 135 -4.42 13.28 16.66
N SER A 136 -4.86 12.06 16.95
CA SER A 136 -5.33 11.72 18.29
C SER A 136 -4.18 11.80 19.30
N ASP A 137 -4.48 12.11 20.55
CA ASP A 137 -3.45 12.22 21.59
C ASP A 137 -2.71 10.90 21.79
N TYR A 138 -3.41 9.77 21.65
CA TYR A 138 -2.78 8.44 21.59
C TYR A 138 -1.70 8.32 20.51
N VAL A 139 -1.96 8.81 19.29
CA VAL A 139 -0.98 8.76 18.21
C VAL A 139 0.17 9.74 18.47
N LYS A 140 -0.11 10.91 19.05
CA LYS A 140 0.94 11.87 19.43
C LYS A 140 1.88 11.26 20.49
N GLU A 141 1.33 10.64 21.52
CA GLU A 141 2.09 9.96 22.58
C GLU A 141 2.92 8.80 22.03
N ALA A 142 2.32 7.98 21.15
CA ALA A 142 3.02 6.85 20.53
C ALA A 142 4.18 7.29 19.64
N ILE A 143 4.05 8.42 18.92
CA ILE A 143 5.14 9.01 18.13
C ILE A 143 6.23 9.59 19.04
N ALA A 144 5.86 10.26 20.14
CA ALA A 144 6.81 10.80 21.09
C ALA A 144 7.60 9.73 21.85
N ALA A 145 7.10 8.49 21.89
CA ALA A 145 7.73 7.34 22.53
C ALA A 145 8.65 6.52 21.60
N GLN A 146 8.76 6.86 20.31
CA GLN A 146 9.71 6.27 19.35
C GLN A 146 11.01 7.07 19.29
#